data_AF-A0A3D2MBH5-F1
#
_entry.id   AF-A0A3D2MBH5-F1
#
_cell.length_a   1.000
_cell.length_b   1.000
_cell.length_c   1.000
_cell.angle_alpha   90.00
_cell.angle_beta   90.00
_cell.angle_gamma   90.00
#
_symmetry.space_group_name_H-M   'P 1'
#
loop_
_entity.id
_entity.type
_entity.pdbx_description
1 polymer ?
#
loop_
_entity_poly.entity_id
_entity_poly.type
_entity_poly.pdbx_seq_one_letter_code
_entity_poly.pdbx_strand_id
1 'polypeptide(L)'
;MARVKDGKITKAKHKKILKQAKGYFGSKHRLFKTAKEQVMHSGKYAYRDRRQNKRNFRKLWITRINAACRNNDISYSKFIDGLNKANVVINRKMLSELAISDEKAFAELVKTAKDALNGKVAPKKVEAKKEVKAEVKEEKKETTDLSKMTVAELKKIASERKIAGASTMKKAELLEALK
;
A
#
# COMPACT_ATOMS: atom_id res chain seq x y z
N MET A 1 16.02 -16.85 -58.26
CA MET A 1 15.39 -16.18 -57.10
C MET A 1 15.07 -14.73 -57.45
N ALA A 2 13.92 -14.21 -57.00
CA ALA A 2 13.54 -12.82 -57.24
C ALA A 2 14.27 -11.86 -56.29
N ARG A 3 14.74 -10.71 -56.80
CA ARG A 3 15.40 -9.66 -56.00
C ARG A 3 14.36 -8.83 -55.25
N VAL A 4 14.38 -8.89 -53.92
CA VAL A 4 13.51 -8.06 -53.05
C VAL A 4 14.18 -6.71 -52.74
N LYS A 5 13.40 -5.63 -52.71
CA LYS A 5 13.88 -4.27 -52.39
C LYS A 5 13.49 -3.87 -50.95
N ASP A 6 14.48 -3.58 -50.10
CA ASP A 6 14.26 -3.35 -48.65
C ASP A 6 14.07 -1.88 -48.22
N GLY A 7 14.06 -0.92 -49.16
CA GLY A 7 14.08 0.51 -48.85
C GLY A 7 12.95 1.00 -47.93
N LYS A 8 11.73 0.45 -48.09
CA LYS A 8 10.58 0.79 -47.23
C LYS A 8 10.80 0.36 -45.78
N ILE A 9 11.35 -0.84 -45.56
CA ILE A 9 11.61 -1.41 -44.24
C ILE A 9 12.70 -0.61 -43.52
N THR A 10 13.79 -0.28 -44.22
CA THR A 10 14.88 0.52 -43.66
C THR A 10 14.42 1.92 -43.25
N LYS A 11 13.64 2.60 -44.11
CA LYS A 11 13.07 3.93 -43.79
C LYS A 11 12.16 3.88 -42.55
N ALA A 12 11.36 2.82 -42.39
CA ALA A 12 10.52 2.63 -41.21
C ALA A 12 11.36 2.45 -39.92
N LYS A 13 12.40 1.62 -39.95
CA LYS A 13 13.34 1.43 -38.82
C LYS A 13 14.02 2.74 -38.42
N HIS A 14 14.48 3.52 -39.40
CA HIS A 14 15.14 4.81 -39.15
C HIS A 14 14.18 5.82 -38.50
N LYS A 15 12.95 5.94 -39.02
CA LYS A 15 11.92 6.82 -38.45
C LYS A 15 11.59 6.45 -37.00
N LYS A 16 11.55 5.15 -36.65
CA LYS A 16 11.30 4.70 -35.27
C LYS A 16 12.37 5.21 -34.30
N ILE A 17 13.64 5.06 -34.64
CA ILE A 17 14.77 5.53 -33.80
C ILE A 17 14.80 7.05 -33.71
N LEU A 18 14.65 7.76 -34.84
CA LEU A 18 14.63 9.23 -34.83
C LEU A 18 13.45 9.78 -34.02
N LYS A 19 12.30 9.10 -34.02
CA LYS A 19 11.16 9.45 -33.15
C LYS A 19 11.51 9.33 -31.66
N GLN A 20 12.28 8.31 -31.28
CA GLN A 20 12.74 8.13 -29.90
C GLN A 20 13.86 9.10 -29.50
N ALA A 21 14.66 9.56 -30.46
CA ALA A 21 15.78 10.48 -30.26
C ALA A 21 15.39 11.96 -30.26
N LYS A 22 14.09 12.28 -30.40
CA LYS A 22 13.60 13.66 -30.37
C LYS A 22 13.99 14.33 -29.05
N GLY A 23 14.53 15.55 -29.13
CA GLY A 23 15.00 16.31 -27.96
C GLY A 23 16.49 16.10 -27.62
N TYR A 24 17.19 15.17 -28.28
CA TYR A 24 18.64 15.05 -28.09
C TYR A 24 19.41 16.21 -28.73
N PHE A 25 20.47 16.65 -28.07
CA PHE A 25 21.28 17.78 -28.51
C PHE A 25 22.17 17.46 -29.72
N GLY A 26 22.38 18.46 -30.59
CA GLY A 26 23.30 18.37 -31.73
C GLY A 26 22.86 17.37 -32.80
N SER A 27 23.79 16.56 -33.31
CA SER A 27 23.54 15.59 -34.38
C SER A 27 22.71 14.37 -33.94
N LYS A 28 22.56 14.16 -32.63
CA LYS A 28 21.98 12.95 -32.02
C LYS A 28 20.47 12.78 -32.20
N HIS A 29 19.77 13.78 -32.74
CA HIS A 29 18.37 13.68 -33.15
C HIS A 29 18.17 13.76 -34.68
N ARG A 30 19.23 14.10 -35.44
CA ARG A 30 19.17 14.33 -36.89
C ARG A 30 19.72 13.15 -37.70
N LEU A 31 20.91 12.65 -37.32
CA LEU A 31 21.59 11.59 -38.04
C LEU A 31 21.25 10.22 -37.44
N PHE A 32 20.86 9.26 -38.28
CA PHE A 32 20.42 7.93 -37.79
C PHE A 32 21.50 7.18 -37.01
N LYS A 33 22.75 7.20 -37.46
CA LYS A 33 23.85 6.46 -36.82
C LYS A 33 24.08 6.95 -35.39
N THR A 34 24.29 8.26 -35.21
CA THR A 34 24.50 8.86 -33.89
C THR A 34 23.26 8.78 -33.01
N ALA A 35 22.07 8.93 -33.58
CA ALA A 35 20.81 8.77 -32.85
C ALA A 35 20.63 7.34 -32.31
N LYS A 36 20.95 6.32 -33.13
CA LYS A 36 20.87 4.91 -32.72
C LYS A 36 21.80 4.62 -31.54
N GLU A 37 23.05 5.07 -31.60
CA GLU A 37 24.02 4.92 -30.52
C GLU A 37 23.53 5.59 -29.23
N GLN A 38 23.08 6.85 -29.34
CA GLN A 38 22.57 7.59 -28.19
C GLN A 38 21.34 6.92 -27.57
N VAL A 39 20.36 6.46 -28.38
CA VAL A 39 19.17 5.76 -27.88
C VAL A 39 19.55 4.48 -27.14
N MET A 40 20.54 3.72 -27.62
CA MET A 40 21.04 2.53 -26.94
C MET A 40 21.65 2.87 -25.58
N HIS A 41 22.50 3.90 -25.50
CA HIS A 41 23.07 4.36 -24.24
C HIS A 41 22.00 4.87 -23.27
N SER A 42 21.06 5.68 -23.74
CA SER A 42 19.93 6.16 -22.94
C SER A 42 19.09 5.01 -22.40
N GLY A 43 18.84 3.96 -23.17
CA GLY A 43 18.16 2.75 -22.73
C GLY A 43 18.90 2.03 -21.60
N LYS A 44 20.23 1.89 -21.73
CA LYS A 44 21.10 1.29 -20.70
C LYS A 44 21.07 2.11 -19.41
N TYR A 45 21.18 3.43 -19.50
CA TYR A 45 21.10 4.33 -18.34
C TYR A 45 19.72 4.28 -17.69
N ALA A 46 18.64 4.35 -18.46
CA ALA A 46 17.28 4.26 -17.92
C ALA A 46 17.06 2.95 -17.15
N TYR A 47 17.56 1.81 -17.64
CA TYR A 47 17.46 0.54 -16.92
C TYR A 47 18.24 0.55 -15.60
N ARG A 48 19.49 1.01 -15.61
CA ARG A 48 20.32 1.17 -14.40
C ARG A 48 19.64 2.10 -13.39
N ASP A 49 19.17 3.25 -13.85
CA ASP A 49 18.68 4.33 -13.01
C ASP A 49 17.32 4.03 -12.39
N ARG A 50 16.46 3.22 -13.03
CA ARG A 50 15.27 2.67 -12.38
C ARG A 50 15.60 1.88 -11.11
N ARG A 51 16.73 1.18 -11.07
CA ARG A 51 17.20 0.46 -9.87
C ARG A 51 17.85 1.41 -8.86
N GLN A 52 18.62 2.40 -9.33
CA GLN A 52 19.28 3.38 -8.46
C GLN A 52 18.30 4.36 -7.81
N ASN A 53 17.22 4.77 -8.48
CA ASN A 53 16.25 5.72 -7.94
C ASN A 53 15.66 5.27 -6.59
N LYS A 54 15.43 3.97 -6.41
CA LYS A 54 14.99 3.41 -5.12
C LYS A 54 15.98 3.71 -3.99
N ARG A 55 17.30 3.66 -4.28
CA ARG A 55 18.38 3.99 -3.34
C ARG A 55 18.48 5.50 -3.12
N ASN A 56 18.34 6.29 -4.18
CA ASN A 56 18.38 7.76 -4.11
C ASN A 56 17.25 8.31 -3.22
N PHE A 57 16.01 7.84 -3.41
CA PHE A 57 14.89 8.21 -2.53
C PHE A 57 15.11 7.76 -1.09
N ARG A 58 15.60 6.54 -0.88
CA ARG A 58 15.94 6.07 0.47
C ARG A 58 16.99 6.96 1.14
N LYS A 59 18.04 7.35 0.40
CA LYS A 59 19.07 8.28 0.90
C LYS A 59 18.45 9.61 1.30
N LEU A 60 17.57 10.17 0.46
CA LEU A 60 16.85 11.41 0.74
C LEU A 60 15.96 11.31 2.00
N TRP A 61 15.21 10.22 2.15
CA TRP A 61 14.38 10.03 3.34
C TRP A 61 15.22 9.92 4.61
N ILE A 62 16.36 9.21 4.55
CA ILE A 62 17.27 9.11 5.69
C ILE A 62 17.85 10.47 6.05
N THR A 63 18.25 11.29 5.06
CA THR A 63 18.78 12.63 5.34
C THR A 63 17.75 13.54 5.99
N ARG A 64 16.48 13.47 5.55
CA ARG A 64 15.38 14.25 6.12
C ARG A 64 15.07 13.81 7.55
N ILE A 65 14.92 12.51 7.78
CA ILE A 65 14.68 11.96 9.13
C ILE A 65 15.84 12.29 10.06
N ASN A 66 17.09 12.19 9.59
CA ASN A 66 18.25 12.51 10.42
C ASN A 66 18.27 13.98 10.87
N ALA A 67 17.87 14.92 9.99
CA ALA A 67 17.73 16.32 10.37
C ALA A 67 16.66 16.49 11.47
N ALA A 68 15.47 15.91 11.28
CA ALA A 68 14.40 15.96 12.28
C ALA A 68 14.78 15.27 13.61
N CYS A 69 15.51 14.15 13.57
CA CYS A 69 16.03 13.48 14.75
C CYS A 69 17.02 14.38 15.52
N ARG A 70 17.91 15.09 14.81
CA ARG A 70 18.86 16.02 15.43
C ARG A 70 18.16 17.17 16.14
N ASN A 71 17.07 17.69 15.56
CA ASN A 71 16.25 18.72 16.22
C ASN A 71 15.58 18.21 17.53
N ASN A 72 15.47 16.89 17.70
CA ASN A 72 14.89 16.25 18.89
C ASN A 72 15.96 15.55 19.75
N ASP A 73 17.23 15.92 19.60
CA ASP A 73 18.39 15.40 20.37
C ASP A 73 18.53 13.88 20.36
N ILE A 74 18.26 13.24 19.22
CA ILE A 74 18.52 11.81 19.03
C ILE A 74 19.25 11.55 17.72
N SER A 75 20.15 10.56 17.68
CA SER A 75 20.75 10.13 16.43
C SER A 75 19.80 9.22 15.66
N TYR A 76 19.84 9.29 14.32
CA TYR A 76 19.01 8.45 13.45
C TYR A 76 19.13 6.95 13.77
N SER A 77 20.36 6.45 14.03
CA SER A 77 20.58 5.03 14.34
C SER A 77 19.86 4.61 15.63
N LYS A 78 19.95 5.43 16.68
CA LYS A 78 19.26 5.18 17.95
C LYS A 78 17.74 5.28 17.78
N PHE A 79 17.25 6.25 17.01
CA PHE A 79 15.83 6.39 16.72
C PHE A 79 15.25 5.14 16.03
N ILE A 80 15.90 4.63 14.99
CA ILE A 80 15.45 3.42 14.29
C ILE A 80 15.51 2.18 15.21
N ASP A 81 16.56 2.05 16.02
CA ASP A 81 16.66 0.97 17.01
C ASP A 81 15.51 1.05 18.04
N GLY A 82 15.22 2.24 18.56
CA GLY A 82 14.11 2.49 19.48
C GLY A 82 12.74 2.14 18.88
N LEU A 83 12.49 2.53 17.62
CA LEU A 83 11.26 2.17 16.92
C LEU A 83 11.13 0.65 16.70
N ASN A 84 12.22 -0.04 16.37
CA ASN A 84 12.22 -1.50 16.22
C ASN A 84 11.92 -2.20 17.55
N LYS A 85 12.54 -1.73 18.65
CA LYS A 85 12.27 -2.25 20.01
C LYS A 85 10.84 -2.00 20.46
N ALA A 86 10.26 -0.86 20.08
CA ALA A 86 8.86 -0.54 20.29
C ALA A 86 7.90 -1.31 19.37
N ASN A 87 8.39 -2.16 18.46
CA ASN A 87 7.63 -2.86 17.42
C ASN A 87 6.81 -1.93 16.49
N VAL A 88 7.28 -0.70 16.28
CA VAL A 88 6.64 0.28 15.40
C VAL A 88 7.16 0.09 13.96
N VAL A 89 6.39 -0.63 13.14
CA VAL A 89 6.75 -0.93 11.75
C VAL A 89 6.29 0.20 10.82
N ILE A 90 7.10 1.27 10.71
CA ILE A 90 6.83 2.39 9.80
C ILE A 90 7.92 2.49 8.72
N ASN A 91 7.47 2.66 7.47
CA ASN A 91 8.37 2.88 6.34
C ASN A 91 9.04 4.26 6.40
N ARG A 92 10.31 4.33 5.97
CA ARG A 92 11.09 5.58 5.94
C ARG A 92 10.48 6.67 5.05
N LYS A 93 9.73 6.29 4.02
CA LYS A 93 8.96 7.23 3.21
C LYS A 93 7.96 8.00 4.08
N MET A 94 7.19 7.28 4.91
CA MET A 94 6.19 7.88 5.79
C MET A 94 6.82 8.65 6.94
N LEU A 95 7.88 8.11 7.56
CA LEU A 95 8.64 8.85 8.59
C LEU A 95 9.21 10.16 8.06
N SER A 96 9.72 10.15 6.82
CA SER A 96 10.22 11.38 6.18
C SER A 96 9.11 12.37 5.85
N GLU A 97 7.90 11.89 5.57
CA GLU A 97 6.75 12.77 5.29
C GLU A 97 6.24 13.38 6.59
N LEU A 98 6.06 12.57 7.64
CA LEU A 98 5.66 13.02 8.97
C LEU A 98 6.63 14.06 9.53
N ALA A 99 7.93 13.84 9.35
CA ALA A 99 8.95 14.80 9.75
C ALA A 99 8.84 16.18 9.06
N ILE A 100 8.15 16.27 7.91
CA ILE A 100 7.92 17.53 7.18
C ILE A 100 6.52 18.09 7.47
N SER A 101 5.50 17.24 7.47
CA SER A 101 4.10 17.66 7.58
C SER A 101 3.68 17.98 9.01
N ASP A 102 4.17 17.21 9.98
CA ASP A 102 3.77 17.34 11.38
C ASP A 102 4.94 17.01 12.33
N GLU A 103 5.61 18.06 12.75
CA GLU A 103 6.73 17.98 13.69
C GLU A 103 6.30 17.45 15.07
N LYS A 104 5.05 17.70 15.51
CA LYS A 104 4.57 17.27 16.82
C LYS A 104 4.39 15.76 16.86
N ALA A 105 3.73 15.20 15.84
CA ALA A 105 3.59 13.75 15.70
C ALA A 105 4.96 13.04 15.60
N PHE A 106 5.92 13.65 14.90
CA PHE A 106 7.29 13.11 14.85
C PHE A 106 7.98 13.14 16.22
N ALA A 107 7.80 14.21 17.01
CA ALA A 107 8.37 14.31 18.36
C ALA A 107 7.78 13.25 19.32
N GLU A 108 6.49 12.93 19.21
CA GLU A 108 5.87 11.83 19.97
C GLU A 108 6.50 10.48 19.63
N LEU A 109 6.73 10.20 18.34
CA LEU A 109 7.45 9.00 17.91
C LEU A 109 8.87 8.97 18.48
N VAL A 110 9.56 10.12 18.52
CA VAL A 110 10.89 10.19 19.15
C VAL A 110 10.84 9.88 20.64
N LYS A 111 9.83 10.37 21.38
CA LYS A 111 9.64 10.02 22.79
C LYS A 111 9.46 8.51 22.98
N THR A 112 8.55 7.89 22.21
CA THR A 112 8.34 6.43 22.27
C THR A 112 9.63 5.64 21.96
N ALA A 113 10.44 6.12 21.00
CA ALA A 113 11.71 5.50 20.68
C ALA A 113 12.73 5.65 21.83
N LYS A 114 12.80 6.82 22.49
CA LYS A 114 13.66 7.04 23.67
C LYS A 114 13.24 6.14 24.85
N ASP A 115 11.94 6.01 25.11
CA ASP A 115 11.43 5.16 26.18
C ASP A 115 11.72 3.67 25.94
N ALA A 116 11.59 3.21 24.69
CA ALA A 116 11.93 1.85 24.31
C ALA A 116 13.44 1.55 24.44
N LEU A 117 14.31 2.52 24.13
CA LEU A 117 15.76 2.38 24.35
C LEU A 117 16.12 2.27 25.84
N ASN A 118 15.38 2.97 26.70
CA ASN A 118 15.56 2.92 28.15
C ASN A 118 14.92 1.67 28.80
N GLY A 119 14.36 0.75 28.01
CA GLY A 119 13.81 -0.51 28.50
C GLY A 119 12.42 -0.42 29.14
N LYS A 120 11.72 0.71 29.01
CA LYS A 120 10.38 0.92 29.60
C LYS A 120 9.23 0.28 28.82
N VAL A 121 9.52 -0.43 27.73
CA VAL A 121 8.51 -1.00 26.82
C VAL A 121 8.67 -2.51 26.72
N ALA A 122 7.71 -3.25 27.28
CA ALA A 122 7.53 -4.68 27.00
C ALA A 122 7.05 -4.85 25.54
N PRO A 123 7.56 -5.84 24.79
CA PRO A 123 7.15 -6.06 23.41
C PRO A 123 5.67 -6.43 23.37
N LYS A 124 4.80 -5.52 22.90
CA LYS A 124 3.45 -5.90 22.49
C LYS A 124 3.58 -6.87 21.31
N LYS A 125 3.29 -8.16 21.55
CA LYS A 125 3.03 -9.14 20.50
C LYS A 125 1.98 -8.54 19.57
N VAL A 126 2.35 -8.30 18.33
CA VAL A 126 1.39 -7.96 17.27
C VAL A 126 0.58 -9.22 17.00
N GLU A 127 -0.62 -9.30 17.58
CA GLU A 127 -1.64 -10.25 17.14
C GLU A 127 -1.99 -9.91 15.68
N ALA A 128 -1.61 -10.82 14.79
CA ALA A 128 -1.96 -10.74 13.38
C ALA A 128 -3.48 -10.92 13.21
N LYS A 129 -4.24 -9.83 13.25
CA LYS A 129 -5.56 -9.80 12.61
C LYS A 129 -5.33 -9.75 11.10
N LYS A 130 -5.64 -10.87 10.43
CA LYS A 130 -5.78 -10.98 8.97
C LYS A 130 -6.67 -9.85 8.47
N GLU A 131 -6.15 -9.00 7.60
CA GLU A 131 -6.93 -8.08 6.79
C GLU A 131 -7.78 -8.89 5.79
N VAL A 132 -9.10 -8.88 5.98
CA VAL A 132 -10.07 -9.12 4.92
C VAL A 132 -10.33 -7.78 4.23
N LYS A 133 -10.25 -7.79 2.90
CA LYS A 133 -10.55 -6.64 2.03
C LYS A 133 -11.89 -6.00 2.40
N ALA A 134 -11.88 -4.70 2.68
CA ALA A 134 -13.09 -3.90 2.79
C ALA A 134 -13.39 -3.25 1.43
N GLU A 135 -14.43 -3.74 0.76
CA GLU A 135 -15.21 -3.00 -0.22
C GLU A 135 -16.22 -2.08 0.49
N VAL A 136 -16.70 -1.10 -0.27
CA VAL A 136 -17.46 0.10 0.06
C VAL A 136 -18.68 -0.11 0.98
N LYS A 137 -18.89 0.85 1.90
CA LYS A 137 -20.08 0.98 2.77
C LYS A 137 -21.37 1.16 1.94
N GLU A 138 -22.31 0.24 2.11
CA GLU A 138 -23.76 0.50 2.02
C GLU A 138 -24.41 0.04 3.33
N GLU A 139 -25.17 0.93 3.96
CA GLU A 139 -26.01 0.64 5.11
C GLU A 139 -27.17 -0.28 4.70
N LYS A 140 -27.31 -1.45 5.33
CA LYS A 140 -28.57 -2.20 5.35
C LYS A 140 -28.89 -2.62 6.79
N LYS A 141 -30.06 -2.18 7.25
CA LYS A 141 -30.73 -2.63 8.48
C LYS A 141 -30.74 -4.16 8.52
N GLU A 142 -30.14 -4.75 9.55
CA GLU A 142 -30.31 -6.18 9.85
C GLU A 142 -31.74 -6.40 10.34
N THR A 143 -32.65 -6.74 9.44
CA THR A 143 -33.86 -7.49 9.78
C THR A 143 -33.49 -8.96 9.78
N THR A 144 -33.44 -9.59 10.96
CA THR A 144 -33.21 -11.02 11.10
C THR A 144 -34.35 -11.78 10.39
N ASP A 145 -34.07 -12.36 9.22
CA ASP A 145 -35.03 -13.16 8.45
C ASP A 145 -35.44 -14.43 9.22
N LEU A 146 -36.48 -14.34 10.06
CA LEU A 146 -37.05 -15.46 10.82
C LEU A 146 -37.44 -16.66 9.93
N SER A 147 -37.71 -16.42 8.64
CA SER A 147 -38.09 -17.44 7.64
C SER A 147 -37.05 -18.55 7.44
N LYS A 148 -35.76 -18.23 7.62
CA LYS A 148 -34.65 -19.18 7.40
C LYS A 148 -34.37 -20.08 8.60
N MET A 149 -34.96 -19.80 9.77
CA MET A 149 -34.73 -20.59 10.98
C MET A 149 -35.48 -21.92 10.97
N THR A 150 -34.94 -22.89 11.70
CA THR A 150 -35.57 -24.21 11.84
C THR A 150 -36.76 -24.14 12.80
N VAL A 151 -37.69 -25.10 12.72
CA VAL A 151 -38.88 -25.13 13.59
C VAL A 151 -38.50 -25.17 15.07
N ALA A 152 -37.42 -25.88 15.42
CA ALA A 152 -36.94 -25.99 16.80
C ALA A 152 -36.43 -24.65 17.35
N GLU A 153 -35.72 -23.87 16.52
CA GLU A 153 -35.24 -22.54 16.89
C GLU A 153 -36.41 -21.55 17.02
N LEU A 154 -37.39 -21.62 16.10
CA LEU A 154 -38.60 -20.80 16.17
C LEU A 154 -39.44 -21.11 17.42
N LYS A 155 -39.54 -22.38 17.83
CA LYS A 155 -40.24 -22.76 19.08
C LYS A 155 -39.53 -22.23 20.33
N LYS A 156 -38.19 -22.24 20.35
CA LYS A 156 -37.40 -21.68 21.46
C LYS A 156 -37.62 -20.17 21.58
N ILE A 157 -37.52 -19.44 20.47
CA ILE A 157 -37.75 -17.98 20.46
C ILE A 157 -39.21 -17.65 20.85
N ALA A 158 -40.20 -18.42 20.38
CA ALA A 158 -41.60 -18.23 20.75
C ALA A 158 -41.86 -18.52 22.24
N SER A 159 -41.16 -19.51 22.83
CA SER A 159 -41.23 -19.80 24.26
C SER A 159 -40.58 -18.71 25.11
N GLU A 160 -39.46 -18.13 24.66
CA GLU A 160 -38.80 -16.99 25.31
C GLU A 160 -39.66 -15.73 25.29
N ARG A 161 -40.44 -15.52 24.21
CA ARG A 161 -41.43 -14.44 24.09
C ARG A 161 -42.78 -14.74 24.76
N LYS A 162 -42.92 -15.88 25.46
CA LYS A 162 -44.11 -16.30 26.21
C LYS A 162 -45.39 -16.40 25.35
N ILE A 163 -45.29 -16.86 24.11
CA ILE A 163 -46.45 -17.13 23.25
C ILE A 163 -47.12 -18.44 23.71
N ALA A 164 -48.39 -18.37 24.12
CA ALA A 164 -49.13 -19.54 24.60
C ALA A 164 -49.31 -20.58 23.47
N GLY A 165 -49.01 -21.85 23.75
CA GLY A 165 -49.14 -22.94 22.75
C GLY A 165 -47.98 -23.09 21.76
N ALA A 166 -46.85 -22.41 21.97
CA ALA A 166 -45.68 -22.47 21.07
C ALA A 166 -45.15 -23.90 20.77
N SER A 167 -45.38 -24.86 21.68
CA SER A 167 -44.94 -26.25 21.51
C SER A 167 -45.74 -27.02 20.45
N THR A 168 -47.02 -26.68 20.22
CA THR A 168 -47.93 -27.37 19.30
C THR A 168 -48.05 -26.70 17.94
N MET A 169 -47.63 -25.44 17.80
CA MET A 169 -47.75 -24.64 16.58
C MET A 169 -46.85 -25.16 15.44
N LYS A 170 -47.35 -25.06 14.20
CA LYS A 170 -46.62 -25.39 12.97
C LYS A 170 -45.69 -24.23 12.56
N LYS A 171 -44.73 -24.51 11.66
CA LYS A 171 -43.72 -23.52 11.22
C LYS A 171 -44.34 -22.21 10.72
N ALA A 172 -45.43 -22.30 9.95
CA ALA A 172 -46.12 -21.12 9.41
C ALA A 172 -46.72 -20.25 10.51
N GLU A 173 -47.40 -20.86 11.49
CA GLU A 173 -48.02 -20.18 12.63
C GLU A 173 -46.97 -19.54 13.55
N LEU A 174 -45.82 -20.21 13.74
CA LEU A 174 -44.69 -19.66 14.51
C LEU A 174 -44.05 -18.45 13.81
N LEU A 175 -43.96 -18.46 12.48
CA LEU A 175 -43.44 -17.32 11.71
C LEU A 175 -44.37 -16.12 11.76
N GLU A 176 -45.68 -16.35 11.78
CA GLU A 176 -46.69 -15.29 11.89
C GLU A 176 -46.74 -14.70 13.30
N ALA A 177 -46.65 -15.53 14.34
CA ALA A 177 -46.65 -15.07 15.72
C ALA A 177 -45.33 -14.39 16.16
N LEU A 178 -44.24 -14.54 15.40
CA LEU A 178 -42.92 -13.95 15.69
C LEU A 178 -42.57 -12.71 14.86
N LYS A 179 -43.37 -12.41 13.83
CA LYS A 179 -43.35 -11.10 13.16
C LYS A 179 -43.80 -10.01 14.13
#